data_AF-A0A1H5M962-F1
#
_entry.id   AF-A0A1H5M962-F1
#
_cell.length_a   1.000
_cell.length_b   1.000
_cell.length_c   1.000
_cell.angle_alpha   90.00
_cell.angle_beta   90.00
_cell.angle_gamma   90.00
#
_symmetry.space_group_name_H-M   'P 1'
#
loop_
_entity.id
_entity.type
_entity.pdbx_description
1 polymer ?
#
loop_
_entity_poly.entity_id
_entity_poly.type
_entity_poly.pdbx_seq_one_letter_code
_entity_poly.pdbx_strand_id
1 'polypeptide(L)'
;MSDLTEIVGVLENRIAKLLQNHKKLEQKQEDLQEELMKLRAEKEQLQNDLQASENRVQTLKAANALLGSNDYKKETKLKINGLIREIDQCIVQLSE
;
A
#
# COMPACT_ATOMS: atom_id res chain seq x y z
N MET A 1 -46.53 49.81 4.50
CA MET A 1 -46.93 48.54 3.87
C MET A 1 -45.97 48.15 2.75
N SER A 2 -45.63 49.04 1.82
CA SER A 2 -44.67 48.77 0.70
C SER A 2 -43.26 48.36 1.16
N ASP A 3 -42.70 49.05 2.16
CA ASP A 3 -41.31 48.79 2.59
C ASP A 3 -41.12 47.44 3.28
N LEU A 4 -42.15 46.98 4.02
CA LEU A 4 -42.10 45.70 4.70
C LEU A 4 -42.13 44.55 3.68
N THR A 5 -42.97 44.66 2.64
CA THR A 5 -43.03 43.67 1.56
C THR A 5 -41.73 43.60 0.76
N GLU A 6 -41.05 44.73 0.55
CA GLU A 6 -39.74 44.74 -0.14
C GLU A 6 -38.65 44.08 0.70
N ILE A 7 -38.59 44.39 2.01
CA ILE A 7 -37.64 43.77 2.94
C ILE A 7 -37.84 42.24 3.01
N VAL A 8 -39.09 41.79 3.08
CA VAL A 8 -39.43 40.35 3.08
C VAL A 8 -38.96 39.70 1.78
N GLY A 9 -39.21 40.32 0.62
CA GLY A 9 -38.76 39.78 -0.67
C GLY A 9 -37.22 39.68 -0.81
N VAL A 10 -36.47 40.62 -0.23
CA VAL A 10 -35.00 40.54 -0.19
C VAL A 10 -34.53 39.40 0.74
N LEU A 11 -35.19 39.23 1.88
CA LEU A 11 -34.91 38.14 2.82
C LEU A 11 -35.18 36.77 2.21
N GLU A 12 -36.32 36.59 1.55
CA GLU A 12 -36.68 35.35 0.85
C GLU A 12 -35.62 34.98 -0.20
N ASN A 13 -35.19 35.95 -1.01
CA ASN A 13 -34.13 35.74 -2.00
C ASN A 13 -32.79 35.35 -1.37
N ARG A 14 -32.42 35.96 -0.24
CA ARG A 14 -31.18 35.61 0.48
C ARG A 14 -31.26 34.20 1.07
N ILE A 15 -32.40 33.83 1.66
CA ILE A 15 -32.63 32.50 2.21
C ILE A 15 -32.60 31.45 1.10
N ALA A 16 -33.25 31.69 -0.03
CA ALA A 16 -33.23 30.79 -1.18
C ALA A 16 -31.80 30.53 -1.70
N LYS A 17 -30.99 31.59 -1.83
CA LYS A 17 -29.57 31.47 -2.22
C LYS A 17 -28.75 30.70 -1.18
N LEU A 18 -28.98 30.96 0.11
CA LEU A 18 -28.29 30.26 1.19
C LEU A 18 -28.59 28.75 1.15
N LEU A 19 -29.86 28.38 1.01
CA LEU A 19 -30.29 26.98 0.91
C LEU A 19 -29.73 26.29 -0.33
N GLN A 20 -29.70 26.98 -1.48
CA GLN A 20 -29.10 26.43 -2.68
C GLN A 20 -27.60 26.18 -2.51
N ASN A 21 -26.87 27.12 -1.90
CA ASN A 21 -25.45 26.97 -1.64
C ASN A 21 -25.18 25.85 -0.62
N HIS A 22 -26.02 25.73 0.39
CA HIS A 22 -25.92 24.65 1.38
C HIS A 22 -26.07 23.28 0.71
N LYS A 23 -27.10 23.08 -0.12
CA LYS A 23 -27.29 21.84 -0.88
C LYS A 23 -26.11 21.51 -1.80
N LYS A 24 -25.52 22.52 -2.45
CA LYS A 24 -24.32 22.33 -3.28
C LYS A 24 -23.10 21.91 -2.45
N LEU A 25 -22.96 22.46 -1.24
CA LEU A 25 -21.89 22.10 -0.33
C LEU A 25 -22.08 20.67 0.21
N GLU A 26 -23.30 20.30 0.58
CA GLU A 26 -23.64 18.93 1.01
C GLU A 26 -23.31 17.91 -0.09
N GLN A 27 -23.76 18.16 -1.33
CA GLN A 27 -23.43 17.27 -2.45
C GLN A 27 -21.92 17.15 -2.66
N LYS A 28 -21.20 18.27 -2.68
CA LYS A 28 -19.75 18.25 -2.85
C LYS A 28 -19.04 17.52 -1.71
N GLN A 29 -19.56 17.62 -0.49
CA GLN A 29 -19.03 16.90 0.66
C GLN A 29 -19.23 15.39 0.50
N GLU A 30 -20.41 14.95 0.06
CA GLU A 30 -20.71 13.54 -0.21
C GLU A 30 -19.79 12.99 -1.30
N ASP A 31 -19.66 13.70 -2.43
CA ASP A 31 -18.78 13.32 -3.55
C ASP A 31 -17.32 13.17 -3.09
N LEU A 32 -16.81 14.12 -2.29
CA LEU A 32 -15.46 14.07 -1.74
C LEU A 32 -15.26 12.94 -0.75
N GLN A 33 -16.29 12.59 0.04
CA GLN A 33 -16.23 11.45 0.96
C GLN A 33 -16.15 10.14 0.20
N GLU A 34 -16.93 9.98 -0.88
CA GLU A 34 -16.83 8.81 -1.76
C GLU A 34 -15.45 8.68 -2.41
N GLU A 35 -14.92 9.78 -2.95
CA GLU A 35 -13.60 9.79 -3.58
C GLU A 35 -12.50 9.43 -2.57
N LEU A 36 -12.58 9.96 -1.35
CA LEU A 36 -11.66 9.60 -0.27
C LEU A 36 -11.72 8.13 0.10
N MET A 37 -12.91 7.52 0.15
CA MET A 37 -13.05 6.09 0.42
C MET A 37 -12.42 5.25 -0.69
N LYS A 38 -12.66 5.60 -1.96
CA LYS A 38 -12.05 4.91 -3.12
C LYS A 38 -10.52 4.99 -3.09
N LEU A 39 -9.97 6.19 -2.89
CA LEU A 39 -8.52 6.41 -2.81
C LEU A 39 -7.87 5.65 -1.64
N ARG A 40 -8.55 5.55 -0.50
CA ARG A 40 -8.04 4.76 0.65
C ARG A 40 -7.99 3.28 0.33
N ALA A 41 -9.03 2.73 -0.29
CA ALA A 41 -9.05 1.33 -0.71
C ALA A 41 -7.96 1.02 -1.75
N GLU A 42 -7.81 1.88 -2.76
CA GLU A 42 -6.76 1.73 -3.77
C GLU A 42 -5.35 1.80 -3.16
N LYS A 43 -5.13 2.74 -2.23
CA LYS A 43 -3.86 2.84 -1.51
C LYS A 43 -3.54 1.57 -0.74
N GLU A 44 -4.51 1.02 -0.02
CA GLU A 44 -4.33 -0.22 0.75
C GLU A 44 -3.98 -1.39 -0.18
N GLN A 45 -4.68 -1.51 -1.32
CA GLN A 45 -4.36 -2.53 -2.32
C GLN A 45 -2.94 -2.38 -2.87
N LEU A 46 -2.54 -1.16 -3.26
CA LEU A 46 -1.19 -0.89 -3.77
C LEU A 46 -0.10 -1.19 -2.73
N GLN A 47 -0.36 -0.94 -1.44
CA GLN A 47 0.56 -1.28 -0.36
C GLN A 47 0.73 -2.79 -0.21
N ASN A 48 -0.37 -3.55 -0.31
CA ASN A 48 -0.32 -5.02 -0.27
C ASN A 48 0.44 -5.59 -1.48
N ASP A 49 0.18 -5.06 -2.68
CA ASP A 49 0.86 -5.47 -3.90
C ASP A 49 2.36 -5.15 -3.85
N LEU A 50 2.72 -3.98 -3.31
CA LEU A 50 4.12 -3.61 -3.09
C LEU A 50 4.81 -4.58 -2.13
N GLN A 51 4.19 -4.90 -0.99
CA GLN A 51 4.75 -5.86 -0.03
C GLN A 51 4.93 -7.25 -0.66
N ALA A 52 3.95 -7.70 -1.46
CA ALA A 52 4.03 -8.97 -2.17
C ALA A 52 5.18 -8.97 -3.20
N SER A 53 5.36 -7.86 -3.93
CA SER A 53 6.45 -7.67 -4.89
C SER A 53 7.81 -7.67 -4.20
N GLU A 54 7.96 -6.97 -3.07
CA GLU A 54 9.19 -6.94 -2.27
C GLU A 54 9.55 -8.35 -1.77
N ASN A 55 8.57 -9.09 -1.26
CA ASN A 55 8.76 -10.48 -0.83
C ASN A 55 9.21 -11.38 -1.99
N ARG A 56 8.65 -11.19 -3.19
CA ARG A 56 9.05 -11.91 -4.39
C ARG A 56 10.48 -11.57 -4.80
N VAL A 57 10.87 -10.30 -4.75
CA VAL A 57 12.24 -9.85 -5.03
C VAL A 57 13.22 -10.44 -4.02
N GLN A 58 12.90 -10.44 -2.72
CA GLN A 58 13.74 -11.06 -1.70
C GLN A 58 13.91 -12.56 -1.94
N THR A 59 12.83 -13.26 -2.26
CA THR A 59 12.85 -14.69 -2.60
C THR A 59 13.76 -14.96 -3.81
N LEU A 60 13.64 -14.15 -4.87
CA LEU A 60 14.48 -14.29 -6.06
C LEU A 60 15.96 -13.99 -5.76
N LYS A 61 16.24 -12.99 -4.92
CA LYS A 61 17.61 -12.71 -4.47
C LYS A 61 18.21 -13.88 -3.69
N ALA A 62 17.43 -14.47 -2.78
CA ALA A 62 17.85 -15.65 -2.02
C ALA A 62 18.11 -16.84 -2.95
N ALA A 63 17.22 -17.12 -3.90
CA ALA A 63 17.41 -18.16 -4.91
C ALA A 63 18.67 -17.92 -5.75
N ASN A 64 18.92 -16.68 -6.18
CA ASN A 64 20.12 -16.31 -6.94
C ASN A 64 21.42 -16.43 -6.10
N ALA A 65 21.37 -16.16 -4.80
CA ALA A 65 22.51 -16.37 -3.91
C ALA A 65 22.82 -17.87 -3.72
N LEU A 66 21.77 -18.70 -3.54
CA LEU A 66 21.88 -20.15 -3.44
C LEU A 66 22.42 -20.80 -4.72
N LEU A 67 22.00 -20.30 -5.89
CA LEU A 67 22.47 -20.78 -7.19
C LEU A 67 23.89 -20.29 -7.55
N GLY A 68 24.56 -19.55 -6.66
CA GLY A 68 25.95 -19.15 -6.85
C GLY A 68 26.14 -18.02 -7.85
N SER A 69 25.29 -17.00 -7.79
CA SER A 69 25.51 -15.71 -8.47
C SER A 69 26.92 -15.15 -8.19
N ASN A 70 27.46 -14.36 -9.13
CA ASN A 70 28.86 -13.91 -9.09
C ASN A 70 29.21 -13.16 -7.79
N ASP A 71 28.24 -12.48 -7.18
CA ASP A 71 28.40 -11.71 -5.95
C ASP A 71 28.49 -12.59 -4.69
N TYR A 72 27.82 -13.75 -4.67
CA TYR A 72 27.78 -14.65 -3.49
C TYR A 72 28.56 -15.95 -3.68
N LYS A 73 29.16 -16.15 -4.87
CA LYS A 73 29.85 -17.37 -5.29
C LYS A 73 30.91 -17.86 -4.29
N LYS A 74 31.62 -16.93 -3.63
CA LYS A 74 32.67 -17.26 -2.64
C LYS A 74 32.07 -17.74 -1.32
N GLU A 75 31.06 -17.04 -0.83
CA GLU A 75 30.43 -17.31 0.47
C GLU A 75 29.61 -18.62 0.41
N THR A 76 28.86 -18.81 -0.68
CA THR A 76 28.13 -20.06 -0.95
C THR A 76 29.08 -21.26 -1.09
N LYS A 77 30.23 -21.11 -1.78
CA LYS A 77 31.26 -22.17 -1.86
C LYS A 77 31.84 -22.52 -0.49
N LEU A 78 32.14 -21.53 0.35
CA LEU A 78 32.66 -21.78 1.70
C LEU A 78 31.63 -22.53 2.55
N LYS A 79 30.34 -22.16 2.46
CA LYS A 79 29.25 -22.85 3.18
C LYS A 79 29.08 -24.30 2.72
N ILE A 80 29.09 -24.54 1.41
CA ILE A 80 29.01 -25.90 0.83
C ILE A 80 30.21 -26.74 1.27
N ASN A 81 31.43 -26.20 1.19
CA ASN A 81 32.62 -26.92 1.62
C ASN A 81 32.62 -27.23 3.12
N GLY A 82 32.02 -26.35 3.95
CA GLY A 82 31.80 -26.63 5.37
C GLY A 82 30.85 -27.81 5.59
N LEU A 83 29.69 -27.81 4.91
CA LEU A 83 28.71 -28.90 4.99
C LEU A 83 29.26 -30.24 4.49
N ILE A 84 30.07 -30.24 3.43
CA ILE A 84 30.73 -31.45 2.93
C ILE A 84 31.67 -32.04 4.00
N ARG A 85 32.46 -31.20 4.69
CA ARG A 85 33.34 -31.68 5.77
C ARG A 85 32.57 -32.26 6.96
N GLU A 86 31.44 -31.66 7.31
CA GLU A 86 30.57 -32.21 8.36
C GLU A 86 29.99 -33.57 7.95
N ILE A 87 29.59 -33.71 6.69
CA ILE A 87 29.12 -34.99 6.15
C ILE A 87 30.26 -36.03 6.19
N ASP A 88 31.46 -35.68 5.76
CA ASP A 88 32.63 -36.57 5.81
C ASP A 88 32.94 -37.01 7.24
N GLN A 89 32.86 -36.09 8.22
CA GLN A 89 33.03 -36.42 9.64
C GLN A 89 31.93 -37.38 10.15
N CYS A 90 30.67 -37.13 9.79
CA CYS A 90 29.57 -38.03 10.12
C CYS A 90 29.75 -39.42 9.50
N ILE A 91 30.22 -39.50 8.25
CA ILE A 91 30.49 -40.76 7.58
C ILE A 91 31.58 -41.55 8.31
N VAL A 92 32.68 -40.89 8.70
CA VAL A 92 33.76 -41.53 9.49
C VAL A 92 33.21 -42.05 10.82
N GLN A 93 32.43 -41.24 11.54
CA GLN A 93 31.81 -41.67 12.82
C GLN A 93 30.83 -42.84 12.68
N LEU A 94 30.23 -43.03 11.50
CA LEU A 94 29.32 -44.13 11.21
C LEU A 94 30.04 -45.39 10.67
N SER A 95 31.31 -45.27 10.32
CA SER A 95 32.13 -46.36 9.77
C SER A 95 33.20 -46.87 10.73
N GLU A 96 33.32 -46.25 11.91
CA GLU A 96 33.82 -46.87 13.15
C GLU A 96 32.70 -47.65 13.86
#